data_AF-A0A7S0U2D6-F1
#
_entry.id   AF-A0A7S0U2D6-F1
#
_cell.length_a   1.000
_cell.length_b   1.000
_cell.length_c   1.000
_cell.angle_alpha   90.00
_cell.angle_beta   90.00
_cell.angle_gamma   90.00
#
_symmetry.space_group_name_H-M   'P 1'
#
loop_
_entity.id
_entity.type
_entity.pdbx_description
1 polymer ?
#
loop_
_entity_poly.entity_id
_entity_poly.type
_entity_poly.pdbx_seq_one_letter_code
_entity_poly.pdbx_strand_id
1 'polypeptide(L)'
;GGVDEALAGVRGMIENWTDMIANRVPGVPVVFVVTHIDCVAPEILDMQTEWVRSVSKEVPDKVTIHNEGQSYRVNCRSGEGIKDLRASLMKLTMASRSYKEALPGTWIKIRAALLDLQQSGRVWLSVDEYRNIARQSGLEGVMLVVATRFLHETGSIRYFGDYASLPVIGTRTGYPEEEYGYGEAPDEGEQQLSGLEQTVFISAPWMVNVLKGLVRHERD
;
A
#
# COMPACT_ATOMS: atom_id res chain seq x y z
N GLY A 1 21.79 26.05 22.50
CA GLY A 1 21.75 24.93 23.46
C GLY A 1 20.57 24.02 23.15
N GLY A 2 19.40 24.25 23.74
CA GLY A 2 18.25 23.34 23.59
C GLY A 2 17.40 23.48 22.32
N VAL A 3 17.36 24.65 21.67
CA VAL A 3 16.57 24.85 20.44
C VAL A 3 17.21 24.16 19.23
N ASP A 4 18.54 24.27 19.09
CA ASP A 4 19.28 23.63 18.00
C ASP A 4 19.20 22.11 18.09
N GLU A 5 19.26 21.56 19.30
CA GLU A 5 19.11 20.13 19.56
C GLU A 5 17.69 19.64 19.23
N ALA A 6 16.65 20.40 19.61
CA ALA A 6 15.27 20.09 19.28
C ALA A 6 15.02 20.11 17.76
N LEU A 7 15.56 21.13 17.07
CA LEU A 7 15.51 21.23 15.60
C LEU A 7 16.22 20.07 14.91
N ALA A 8 17.40 19.68 15.41
CA ALA A 8 18.12 18.51 14.90
C ALA A 8 17.29 17.22 15.09
N GLY A 9 16.60 17.09 16.23
CA GLY A 9 15.68 15.97 16.47
C GLY A 9 14.50 15.94 15.49
N VAL A 10 13.86 17.09 15.24
CA VAL A 10 12.77 17.20 14.25
C VAL A 10 13.26 16.84 12.85
N ARG A 11 14.44 17.32 12.47
CA ARG A 11 15.09 16.97 11.19
C ARG A 11 15.30 15.48 11.05
N GLY A 12 15.96 14.84 12.01
CA GLY A 12 16.20 13.41 11.97
C GLY A 12 14.89 12.60 11.87
N MET A 13 13.82 13.02 12.56
CA MET A 13 12.52 12.36 12.45
C MET A 13 11.91 12.51 11.05
N ILE A 14 11.90 13.72 10.49
CA ILE A 14 11.32 13.97 9.17
C ILE A 14 12.11 13.21 8.09
N GLU A 15 13.44 13.27 8.11
CA GLU A 15 14.30 12.55 7.18
C GLU A 15 14.06 11.05 7.25
N ASN A 16 14.05 10.47 8.46
CA ASN A 16 13.80 9.04 8.65
C ASN A 16 12.43 8.60 8.08
N TRP A 17 11.36 9.32 8.41
CA TRP A 17 10.03 8.96 7.93
C TRP A 17 9.89 9.15 6.42
N THR A 18 10.41 10.25 5.88
CA THR A 18 10.32 10.53 4.43
C THR A 18 11.18 9.56 3.62
N ASP A 19 12.35 9.16 4.10
CA ASP A 19 13.17 8.12 3.48
C ASP A 19 12.48 6.74 3.53
N MET A 20 11.91 6.36 4.68
CA MET A 20 11.15 5.11 4.79
C MET A 20 9.98 5.06 3.81
N ILE A 21 9.26 6.17 3.65
CA ILE A 21 8.14 6.28 2.72
C ILE A 21 8.64 6.24 1.27
N ALA A 22 9.64 7.07 0.92
CA ALA A 22 10.16 7.17 -0.44
C ALA A 22 10.76 5.86 -0.94
N ASN A 23 11.42 5.09 -0.06
CA ASN A 23 11.96 3.78 -0.38
C ASN A 23 10.87 2.75 -0.75
N ARG A 24 9.60 3.01 -0.39
CA ARG A 24 8.46 2.13 -0.70
C ARG A 24 7.60 2.69 -1.82
N VAL A 25 7.34 3.99 -1.82
CA VAL A 25 6.49 4.68 -2.80
C VAL A 25 7.13 6.02 -3.17
N PRO A 26 8.07 6.04 -4.13
CA PRO A 26 8.73 7.27 -4.55
C PRO A 26 7.74 8.31 -5.06
N GLY A 27 7.96 9.59 -4.72
CA GLY A 27 7.15 10.71 -5.19
C GLY A 27 5.75 10.82 -4.59
N VAL A 28 5.39 9.96 -3.63
CA VAL A 28 4.07 10.00 -2.97
C VAL A 28 3.84 11.34 -2.25
N PRO A 29 2.61 11.90 -2.30
CA PRO A 29 2.28 13.08 -1.49
C PRO A 29 2.28 12.74 0.00
N VAL A 30 2.96 13.57 0.79
CA VAL A 30 3.03 13.47 2.26
C VAL A 30 2.35 14.68 2.88
N VAL A 31 1.54 14.44 3.90
CA VAL A 31 0.84 15.47 4.67
C VAL A 31 1.31 15.40 6.12
N PHE A 32 1.78 16.53 6.66
CA PHE A 32 2.06 16.61 8.09
C PHE A 32 0.77 16.88 8.88
N VAL A 33 0.62 16.15 9.97
CA VAL A 33 -0.52 16.27 10.88
C VAL A 33 0.03 16.31 12.30
N VAL A 34 -0.40 17.30 13.08
CA VAL A 34 -0.12 17.37 14.52
C VAL A 34 -1.41 17.05 15.27
N THR A 35 -1.34 16.00 16.09
CA THR A 35 -2.43 15.52 16.94
C THR A 35 -2.25 16.03 18.37
N HIS A 36 -3.25 15.78 19.24
CA HIS A 36 -3.20 16.16 20.67
C HIS A 36 -2.97 17.65 20.91
N ILE A 37 -3.53 18.50 20.04
CA ILE A 37 -3.40 19.96 20.16
C ILE A 37 -4.03 20.51 21.45
N ASP A 38 -4.88 19.74 22.11
CA ASP A 38 -5.47 20.02 23.43
C ASP A 38 -4.52 19.81 24.61
N CYS A 39 -3.38 19.16 24.40
CA CYS A 39 -2.42 18.83 25.46
C CYS A 39 -1.24 19.81 25.53
N VAL A 40 -1.16 20.79 24.62
CA VAL A 40 0.00 21.67 24.45
C VAL A 40 -0.46 23.12 24.38
N ALA A 41 0.29 24.04 24.98
CA ALA A 41 0.01 25.47 24.88
C ALA A 41 0.12 25.96 23.42
N PRO A 42 -0.75 26.88 22.95
CA PRO A 42 -0.77 27.34 21.57
C PRO A 42 0.59 27.83 21.06
N GLU A 43 1.37 28.52 21.90
CA GLU A 43 2.66 29.10 21.53
C GLU A 43 3.71 28.02 21.26
N ILE A 44 3.67 26.93 22.02
CA ILE A 44 4.56 25.78 21.82
C ILE A 44 4.16 25.04 20.54
N LEU A 45 2.86 24.89 20.31
CA LEU A 45 2.34 24.26 19.10
C LEU A 45 2.74 25.07 17.85
N ASP A 46 2.60 26.39 17.89
CA ASP A 46 3.01 27.29 16.80
C ASP A 46 4.50 27.10 16.48
N MET A 47 5.35 27.17 17.50
CA MET A 47 6.79 26.97 17.38
C MET A 47 7.13 25.62 16.75
N GLN A 48 6.54 24.52 17.24
CA GLN A 48 6.80 23.17 16.71
C GLN A 48 6.32 23.02 15.26
N THR A 49 5.16 23.58 14.91
CA THR A 49 4.66 23.53 13.52
C THR A 49 5.54 24.32 12.57
N GLU A 50 6.11 25.44 13.01
CA GLU A 50 7.06 26.22 12.20
C GLU A 50 8.39 25.48 12.03
N TRP A 51 8.88 24.77 13.05
CA TRP A 51 10.06 23.91 12.92
C TRP A 51 9.86 22.79 11.90
N VAL A 52 8.71 22.11 11.93
CA VAL A 52 8.38 21.09 10.93
C VAL A 52 8.33 21.71 9.53
N ARG A 53 7.68 22.87 9.38
CA ARG A 53 7.59 23.57 8.11
C ARG A 53 8.97 23.96 7.57
N SER A 54 9.83 24.55 8.39
CA SER A 54 11.15 25.00 7.96
C SER A 54 12.03 23.83 7.52
N VAL A 55 12.10 22.78 8.33
CA VAL A 55 12.86 21.56 8.04
C VAL A 55 12.33 20.86 6.78
N SER A 56 11.02 20.82 6.59
CA SER A 56 10.42 20.14 5.43
C SER A 56 10.84 20.72 4.08
N LYS A 57 11.23 22.00 4.03
CA LYS A 57 11.73 22.65 2.80
C LYS A 57 13.11 22.16 2.39
N GLU A 58 13.84 21.57 3.33
CA GLU A 58 15.19 21.03 3.12
C GLU A 58 15.19 19.53 2.85
N VAL A 59 14.02 18.88 2.98
CA VAL A 59 13.88 17.46 2.67
C VAL A 59 14.09 17.28 1.16
N PRO A 60 14.96 16.34 0.74
CA PRO A 60 15.16 16.04 -0.67
C PRO A 60 13.84 15.71 -1.37
N ASP A 61 13.75 15.98 -2.68
CA ASP A 61 12.58 15.73 -3.55
C ASP A 61 12.27 14.23 -3.79
N LYS A 62 12.38 13.41 -2.74
CA LYS A 62 12.02 11.98 -2.72
C LYS A 62 10.52 11.77 -2.50
N VAL A 63 9.87 12.72 -1.83
CA VAL A 63 8.42 12.76 -1.57
C VAL A 63 7.88 14.13 -1.94
N THR A 64 6.58 14.21 -2.23
CA THR A 64 5.93 15.51 -2.49
C THR A 64 5.33 16.04 -1.20
N ILE A 65 5.97 17.03 -0.57
CA ILE A 65 5.42 17.63 0.66
C ILE A 65 4.19 18.49 0.32
N HIS A 66 3.04 18.14 0.88
CA HIS A 66 1.80 18.89 0.71
C HIS A 66 1.72 20.10 1.64
N ASN A 67 0.84 21.05 1.29
CA ASN A 67 0.52 22.23 2.10
C ASN A 67 1.77 23.07 2.47
N GLU A 68 2.80 23.07 1.61
CA GLU A 68 4.07 23.78 1.85
C GLU A 68 4.74 23.42 3.19
N GLY A 69 4.55 22.18 3.65
CA GLY A 69 5.08 21.71 4.93
C GLY A 69 4.26 22.11 6.15
N GLN A 70 3.19 22.90 5.97
CA GLN A 70 2.34 23.33 7.07
C GLN A 70 1.51 22.15 7.59
N SER A 71 1.68 21.86 8.88
CA SER A 71 0.95 20.79 9.56
C SER A 71 -0.54 21.11 9.72
N TYR A 72 -1.40 20.13 9.45
CA TYR A 72 -2.81 20.18 9.87
C TYR A 72 -2.90 19.93 11.37
N ARG A 73 -3.50 20.87 12.10
CA ARG A 73 -3.74 20.78 13.55
C ARG A 73 -5.04 20.07 13.79
N VAL A 74 -5.01 18.96 14.53
CA VAL A 74 -6.22 18.19 14.80
C VAL A 74 -6.35 17.81 16.27
N ASN A 75 -7.57 17.92 16.77
CA ASN A 75 -7.98 17.35 18.04
C ASN A 75 -8.87 16.14 17.76
N CYS A 76 -8.34 14.94 17.98
CA CYS A 76 -9.09 13.71 17.73
C CYS A 76 -10.26 13.50 18.70
N ARG A 77 -10.30 14.20 19.84
CA ARG A 77 -11.37 14.11 20.85
C ARG A 77 -12.54 15.04 20.54
N SER A 78 -12.27 16.30 20.21
CA SER A 78 -13.31 17.29 19.86
C SER A 78 -13.70 17.25 18.38
N GLY A 79 -12.83 16.70 17.53
CA GLY A 79 -12.99 16.75 16.07
C GLY A 79 -12.49 18.04 15.42
N GLU A 80 -11.89 18.96 16.18
CA GLU A 80 -11.29 20.19 15.65
C GLU A 80 -10.25 19.88 14.56
N GLY A 81 -10.29 20.66 13.47
CA GLY A 81 -9.37 20.52 12.33
C GLY A 81 -9.60 19.30 11.43
N ILE A 82 -10.39 18.30 11.86
CA ILE A 82 -10.65 17.07 11.09
C ILE A 82 -11.36 17.37 9.76
N LYS A 83 -12.27 18.35 9.74
CA LYS A 83 -12.98 18.75 8.53
C LYS A 83 -12.02 19.28 7.45
N ASP A 84 -11.06 20.11 7.86
CA ASP A 84 -10.11 20.73 6.94
C ASP A 84 -9.07 19.71 6.45
N LEU A 85 -8.59 18.85 7.35
CA LEU A 85 -7.75 17.71 6.98
C LEU A 85 -8.47 16.80 5.97
N ARG A 86 -9.74 16.47 6.20
CA ARG A 86 -10.54 15.65 5.26
C ARG A 86 -10.66 16.31 3.90
N ALA A 87 -10.97 17.60 3.84
CA ALA A 87 -11.10 18.33 2.59
C ALA A 87 -9.77 18.35 1.80
N SER A 88 -8.65 18.50 2.51
CA SER A 88 -7.31 18.44 1.92
C SER A 88 -6.99 17.05 1.35
N LEU A 89 -7.22 15.98 2.14
CA LEU A 89 -7.03 14.60 1.68
C LEU A 89 -7.91 14.27 0.47
N MET A 90 -9.15 14.77 0.43
CA MET A 90 -10.02 14.62 -0.74
C MET A 90 -9.42 15.31 -1.97
N LYS A 91 -8.93 16.56 -1.84
CA LYS A 91 -8.29 17.28 -2.95
C LYS A 91 -7.05 16.56 -3.46
N LEU A 92 -6.21 16.05 -2.56
CA LEU A 92 -5.03 15.26 -2.92
C LEU A 92 -5.41 13.97 -3.63
N THR A 93 -6.39 13.24 -3.11
CA THR A 93 -6.91 12.02 -3.73
C THR A 93 -7.44 12.33 -5.12
N MET A 94 -8.23 13.40 -5.28
CA MET A 94 -8.79 13.79 -6.58
C MET A 94 -7.74 14.22 -7.60
N ALA A 95 -6.59 14.72 -7.14
CA ALA A 95 -5.46 15.12 -7.99
C ALA A 95 -4.55 13.95 -8.35
N SER A 96 -4.73 12.76 -7.74
CA SER A 96 -3.90 11.61 -8.06
C SER A 96 -4.21 11.07 -9.45
N ARG A 97 -3.19 10.50 -10.10
CA ARG A 97 -3.33 9.89 -11.45
C ARG A 97 -4.37 8.77 -11.48
N SER A 98 -4.51 8.04 -10.38
CA SER A 98 -5.42 6.90 -10.26
C SER A 98 -6.86 7.29 -9.93
N TYR A 99 -7.14 8.56 -9.63
CA TYR A 99 -8.50 8.99 -9.32
C TYR A 99 -9.40 8.91 -10.56
N LYS A 100 -10.51 8.17 -10.43
CA LYS A 100 -11.44 7.84 -11.53
C LYS A 100 -10.80 7.06 -12.69
N GLU A 101 -9.66 6.43 -12.47
CA GLU A 101 -9.12 5.47 -13.43
C GLU A 101 -10.12 4.34 -13.63
N ALA A 102 -10.46 4.06 -14.89
CA ALA A 102 -11.42 3.02 -15.23
C ALA A 102 -10.77 1.65 -15.01
N LEU A 103 -11.32 0.87 -14.08
CA LEU A 103 -10.88 -0.50 -13.85
C LEU A 103 -11.65 -1.47 -14.77
N PRO A 104 -10.99 -2.50 -15.33
CA PRO A 104 -11.68 -3.55 -16.06
C PRO A 104 -12.79 -4.19 -15.22
N GLY A 105 -13.97 -4.38 -15.82
CA GLY A 105 -15.12 -4.97 -15.12
C GLY A 105 -14.82 -6.37 -14.57
N THR A 106 -13.94 -7.13 -15.22
CA THR A 106 -13.46 -8.44 -14.74
C THR A 106 -12.71 -8.34 -13.41
N TRP A 107 -11.92 -7.29 -13.20
CA TRP A 107 -11.19 -7.08 -11.95
C TRP A 107 -12.14 -6.71 -10.81
N ILE A 108 -13.17 -5.91 -11.12
CA ILE A 108 -14.23 -5.56 -10.16
C ILE A 108 -14.99 -6.82 -9.72
N LYS A 109 -15.33 -7.72 -10.67
CA LYS A 109 -15.98 -9.01 -10.36
C LYS A 109 -15.14 -9.88 -9.43
N ILE A 110 -13.83 -9.99 -9.71
CA ILE A 110 -12.91 -10.74 -8.83
C ILE A 110 -12.91 -10.11 -7.43
N ARG A 111 -12.76 -8.79 -7.31
CA ARG A 111 -12.78 -8.11 -6.00
C ARG A 111 -14.07 -8.35 -5.22
N ALA A 112 -15.22 -8.32 -5.89
CA ALA A 112 -16.51 -8.61 -5.28
C ALA A 112 -16.55 -10.07 -4.76
N ALA A 113 -16.15 -11.04 -5.58
CA ALA A 113 -16.10 -12.44 -5.18
C ALA A 113 -15.15 -12.69 -4.00
N LEU A 114 -13.98 -12.03 -3.97
CA LEU A 114 -13.05 -12.11 -2.85
C LEU A 114 -13.63 -11.49 -1.58
N LEU A 115 -14.35 -10.37 -1.69
CA LEU A 115 -15.02 -9.72 -0.57
C LEU A 115 -16.12 -10.60 0.03
N ASP A 116 -16.91 -11.27 -0.80
CA ASP A 116 -17.95 -12.20 -0.34
C ASP A 116 -17.34 -13.37 0.46
N LEU A 117 -16.20 -13.90 0.01
CA LEU A 117 -15.46 -14.93 0.72
C LEU A 117 -14.87 -14.41 2.05
N GLN A 118 -14.38 -13.16 2.08
CA GLN A 118 -13.95 -12.54 3.33
C GLN A 118 -15.10 -12.41 4.33
N GLN A 119 -16.28 -12.00 3.86
CA GLN A 119 -17.48 -11.86 4.69
C GLN A 119 -17.97 -13.19 5.24
N SER A 120 -17.72 -14.30 4.53
CA SER A 120 -17.98 -15.66 5.03
C SER A 120 -16.92 -16.17 6.02
N GLY A 121 -15.97 -15.33 6.43
CA GLY A 121 -14.90 -15.67 7.38
C GLY A 121 -13.67 -16.31 6.75
N ARG A 122 -13.59 -16.40 5.42
CA ARG A 122 -12.43 -16.98 4.73
C ARG A 122 -11.31 -15.95 4.62
N VAL A 123 -10.08 -16.36 4.94
CA VAL A 123 -8.94 -15.42 5.02
C VAL A 123 -7.85 -15.67 3.98
N TRP A 124 -7.86 -16.85 3.35
CA TRP A 124 -6.94 -17.24 2.27
C TRP A 124 -7.59 -18.25 1.31
N LEU A 125 -6.99 -18.40 0.14
CA LEU A 125 -7.33 -19.34 -0.93
C LEU A 125 -6.07 -20.06 -1.40
N SER A 126 -6.21 -21.27 -1.93
CA SER A 126 -5.14 -21.83 -2.75
C SER A 126 -5.02 -21.05 -4.07
N VAL A 127 -3.87 -21.13 -4.74
CA VAL A 127 -3.68 -20.53 -6.06
C VAL A 127 -4.71 -21.08 -7.07
N ASP A 128 -5.05 -22.37 -7.01
CA ASP A 128 -6.04 -22.96 -7.91
C ASP A 128 -7.46 -22.44 -7.68
N GLU A 129 -7.85 -22.27 -6.42
CA GLU A 129 -9.14 -21.64 -6.10
C GLU A 129 -9.19 -20.20 -6.62
N TYR A 130 -8.11 -19.45 -6.45
CA TYR A 130 -8.00 -18.09 -6.97
C TYR A 130 -8.06 -18.06 -8.51
N ARG A 131 -7.34 -18.96 -9.20
CA ARG A 131 -7.40 -19.11 -10.67
C ARG A 131 -8.82 -19.43 -11.14
N ASN A 132 -9.52 -20.30 -10.42
CA ASN A 132 -10.89 -20.68 -10.76
C ASN A 132 -11.86 -19.48 -10.63
N ILE A 133 -11.73 -18.67 -9.58
CA ILE A 133 -12.51 -17.43 -9.42
C ILE A 133 -12.21 -16.44 -10.56
N ALA A 134 -10.93 -16.29 -10.92
CA ALA A 134 -10.53 -15.41 -12.01
C ALA A 134 -11.10 -15.88 -13.36
N ARG A 135 -11.02 -17.18 -13.66
CA ARG A 135 -11.60 -17.80 -14.85
C ARG A 135 -13.11 -17.59 -14.93
N GLN A 136 -13.83 -17.82 -13.83
CA GLN A 136 -15.28 -17.56 -13.75
C GLN A 136 -15.63 -16.09 -13.99
N SER A 137 -14.71 -15.19 -13.68
CA SER A 137 -14.84 -13.76 -13.94
C SER A 137 -14.41 -13.35 -15.36
N GLY A 138 -13.94 -14.30 -16.19
CA GLY A 138 -13.49 -14.08 -17.55
C GLY A 138 -12.03 -13.63 -17.68
N LEU A 139 -11.17 -13.99 -16.73
CA LEU A 139 -9.76 -13.58 -16.69
C LEU A 139 -8.82 -14.80 -16.67
N GLU A 140 -7.94 -14.89 -17.67
CA GLU A 140 -6.96 -15.98 -17.83
C GLU A 140 -5.64 -15.46 -18.42
N GLY A 141 -4.64 -16.35 -18.51
CA GLY A 141 -3.36 -16.09 -19.18
C GLY A 141 -2.59 -14.90 -18.59
N VAL A 142 -1.97 -14.10 -19.45
CA VAL A 142 -1.17 -12.92 -19.05
C VAL A 142 -2.01 -11.89 -18.29
N MET A 143 -3.29 -11.74 -18.63
CA MET A 143 -4.17 -10.77 -17.97
C MET A 143 -4.48 -11.16 -16.52
N LEU A 144 -4.43 -12.46 -16.17
CA LEU A 144 -4.46 -12.90 -14.78
C LEU A 144 -3.28 -12.34 -14.01
N VAL A 145 -2.07 -12.47 -14.54
CA VAL A 145 -0.84 -11.97 -13.90
C VAL A 145 -0.93 -10.47 -13.62
N VAL A 146 -1.37 -9.69 -14.61
CA VAL A 146 -1.53 -8.23 -14.47
C VAL A 146 -2.55 -7.90 -13.37
N ALA A 147 -3.71 -8.55 -13.37
CA ALA A 147 -4.71 -8.32 -12.35
C ALA A 147 -4.24 -8.75 -10.96
N THR A 148 -3.54 -9.88 -10.83
CA THR A 148 -3.02 -10.36 -9.55
C THR A 148 -2.02 -9.36 -8.97
N ARG A 149 -1.11 -8.82 -9.79
CA ARG A 149 -0.18 -7.75 -9.37
C ARG A 149 -0.94 -6.51 -8.91
N PHE A 150 -1.91 -6.05 -9.70
CA PHE A 150 -2.74 -4.90 -9.32
C PHE A 150 -3.50 -5.14 -8.00
N LEU A 151 -4.11 -6.31 -7.81
CA LEU A 151 -4.84 -6.66 -6.60
C LEU A 151 -3.90 -6.81 -5.40
N HIS A 152 -2.68 -7.28 -5.62
CA HIS A 152 -1.62 -7.29 -4.62
C HIS A 152 -1.25 -5.85 -4.20
N GLU A 153 -0.89 -5.00 -5.15
CA GLU A 153 -0.45 -3.62 -4.88
C GLU A 153 -1.54 -2.79 -4.19
N THR A 154 -2.79 -2.96 -4.59
CA THR A 154 -3.94 -2.24 -4.02
C THR A 154 -4.44 -2.80 -2.68
N GLY A 155 -3.85 -3.89 -2.17
CA GLY A 155 -4.26 -4.45 -0.88
C GLY A 155 -5.48 -5.37 -0.92
N SER A 156 -6.01 -5.68 -2.10
CA SER A 156 -7.16 -6.59 -2.23
C SER A 156 -6.76 -8.05 -1.94
N ILE A 157 -5.51 -8.41 -2.23
CA ILE A 157 -4.91 -9.70 -1.86
C ILE A 157 -3.46 -9.51 -1.41
N ARG A 158 -2.87 -10.57 -0.84
CA ARG A 158 -1.42 -10.72 -0.70
C ARG A 158 -1.03 -12.08 -1.28
N TYR A 159 -0.16 -12.03 -2.28
CA TYR A 159 0.37 -13.19 -2.97
C TYR A 159 1.90 -13.09 -2.98
N PHE A 160 2.58 -14.13 -2.52
CA PHE A 160 4.04 -14.16 -2.36
C PHE A 160 4.71 -15.23 -3.23
N GLY A 161 3.94 -15.95 -4.05
CA GLY A 161 4.49 -16.89 -5.02
C GLY A 161 4.96 -16.23 -6.30
N ASP A 162 5.52 -17.04 -7.20
CA ASP A 162 5.96 -16.57 -8.51
C ASP A 162 4.77 -16.27 -9.42
N TYR A 163 4.66 -15.02 -9.86
CA TYR A 163 3.65 -14.58 -10.83
C TYR A 163 3.73 -15.33 -12.17
N ALA A 164 4.92 -15.80 -12.57
CA ALA A 164 5.09 -16.59 -13.79
C ALA A 164 4.42 -17.97 -13.68
N SER A 165 4.15 -18.45 -12.46
CA SER A 165 3.42 -19.70 -12.24
C SER A 165 1.91 -19.57 -12.41
N LEU A 166 1.34 -18.36 -12.40
CA LEU A 166 -0.11 -18.14 -12.44
C LEU A 166 -0.81 -18.54 -13.75
N PRO A 167 -0.24 -18.32 -14.95
CA PRO A 167 -0.88 -18.70 -16.21
C PRO A 167 -1.08 -20.22 -16.28
N VAL A 168 -2.29 -20.64 -16.62
CA VAL A 168 -2.54 -22.02 -17.07
C VAL A 168 -2.44 -22.00 -18.58
N ILE A 169 -1.41 -22.64 -19.15
CA ILE A 169 -1.24 -22.75 -20.59
C ILE A 169 -2.43 -23.54 -21.14
N GLY A 170 -3.29 -22.85 -21.89
CA GLY A 170 -4.52 -23.45 -22.39
C GLY A 170 -5.39 -22.50 -23.19
N THR A 171 -4.81 -21.62 -24.02
CA THR A 171 -5.45 -21.12 -25.26
C THR A 171 -4.46 -20.28 -26.07
N ARG A 172 -4.16 -20.83 -27.25
CA ARG A 172 -3.49 -20.24 -28.39
C ARG A 172 -4.08 -18.84 -28.71
N THR A 173 -3.39 -17.77 -28.34
CA THR A 173 -3.63 -16.44 -28.93
C THR A 173 -2.31 -15.90 -29.46
N GLY A 174 -2.25 -15.79 -30.78
CA GLY A 174 -1.04 -15.40 -31.53
C GLY A 174 -0.77 -13.91 -31.40
N TYR A 175 0.03 -13.55 -30.39
CA TYR A 175 0.77 -12.30 -30.39
C TYR A 175 2.22 -12.59 -30.78
N PRO A 176 2.88 -11.70 -31.54
CA PRO A 176 4.26 -11.92 -31.97
C PRO A 176 5.18 -11.96 -30.73
N GLU A 177 5.93 -13.06 -30.61
CA GLU A 177 6.96 -13.29 -29.61
C GLU A 177 8.21 -12.44 -29.88
N GLU A 178 8.10 -11.12 -29.92
CA GLU A 178 9.28 -10.26 -30.08
C GLU A 178 9.10 -8.96 -29.27
N GLU A 179 9.45 -8.97 -27.97
CA GLU A 179 10.15 -7.84 -27.29
C GLU A 179 10.34 -7.98 -25.77
N TYR A 180 9.94 -9.07 -25.13
CA TYR A 180 10.28 -9.29 -23.73
C TYR A 180 11.15 -10.53 -23.64
N GLY A 181 12.42 -10.34 -23.25
CA GLY A 181 13.36 -11.44 -22.98
C GLY A 181 12.84 -12.30 -21.84
N TYR A 182 12.00 -13.27 -22.16
CA TYR A 182 11.64 -14.36 -21.28
C TYR A 182 12.78 -15.38 -21.37
N GLY A 183 13.53 -15.51 -20.28
CA GLY A 183 14.45 -16.62 -20.11
C GLY A 183 13.72 -17.95 -20.25
N GLU A 184 14.47 -18.96 -20.67
CA GLU A 184 14.03 -20.34 -20.92
C GLU A 184 13.03 -20.84 -19.86
N ALA A 185 11.98 -21.50 -20.33
CA ALA A 185 11.03 -22.19 -19.47
C ALA A 185 11.80 -23.11 -18.50
N PRO A 186 11.56 -23.05 -17.18
CA PRO A 186 12.22 -23.95 -16.27
C PRO A 186 11.82 -25.39 -16.61
N ASP A 187 12.85 -26.24 -16.67
CA ASP A 187 12.75 -27.69 -16.82
C ASP A 187 11.66 -28.25 -15.89
N GLU A 188 10.90 -29.25 -16.37
CA GLU A 188 9.81 -29.93 -15.66
C GLU A 188 10.36 -30.75 -14.47
N GLY A 189 10.86 -30.06 -13.45
CA GLY A 189 11.03 -30.58 -12.11
C GLY A 189 9.89 -30.04 -11.26
N GLU A 190 9.07 -30.92 -10.69
CA GLU A 190 8.13 -30.59 -9.62
C GLU A 190 8.90 -29.97 -8.44
N GLN A 191 9.17 -28.67 -8.51
CA GLN A 191 9.49 -27.89 -7.32
C GLN A 191 8.21 -27.86 -6.49
N GLN A 192 8.19 -28.63 -5.40
CA GLN A 192 7.17 -28.53 -4.37
C GLN A 192 7.21 -27.10 -3.83
N LEU A 193 6.40 -26.23 -4.44
CA LEU A 193 6.24 -24.86 -4.00
C LEU A 193 5.72 -24.89 -2.57
N SER A 194 6.40 -24.14 -1.71
CA SER A 194 6.14 -24.10 -0.28
C SER A 194 4.76 -23.49 0.01
N GLY A 195 4.23 -23.72 1.21
CA GLY A 195 2.84 -23.35 1.55
C GLY A 195 2.47 -21.87 1.31
N LEU A 196 3.42 -20.93 1.38
CA LEU A 196 3.16 -19.51 1.12
C LEU A 196 3.03 -19.18 -0.37
N GLU A 197 3.80 -19.84 -1.23
CA GLU A 197 3.81 -19.61 -2.68
C GLU A 197 2.56 -20.16 -3.35
N GLN A 198 1.89 -21.11 -2.68
CA GLN A 198 0.61 -21.70 -3.08
C GLN A 198 -0.61 -21.06 -2.39
N THR A 199 -0.41 -19.97 -1.66
CA THR A 199 -1.48 -19.30 -0.90
C THR A 199 -1.70 -17.87 -1.39
N VAL A 200 -2.97 -17.55 -1.67
CA VAL A 200 -3.45 -16.19 -1.90
C VAL A 200 -4.20 -15.74 -0.67
N PHE A 201 -3.59 -14.85 0.13
CA PHE A 201 -4.27 -14.28 1.28
C PHE A 201 -5.25 -13.22 0.82
N ILE A 202 -6.50 -13.36 1.21
CA ILE A 202 -7.55 -12.43 0.85
C ILE A 202 -7.82 -11.46 2.00
N SER A 203 -7.44 -11.77 3.25
CA SER A 203 -7.60 -10.87 4.39
C SER A 203 -6.26 -10.31 4.91
N ALA A 204 -5.88 -9.11 4.45
CA ALA A 204 -4.71 -8.41 4.96
C ALA A 204 -4.78 -8.11 6.47
N PRO A 205 -5.93 -7.69 7.06
CA PRO A 205 -6.02 -7.49 8.51
C PRO A 205 -5.72 -8.75 9.32
N TRP A 206 -6.21 -9.91 8.86
CA TRP A 206 -5.93 -11.19 9.52
C TRP A 206 -4.43 -11.50 9.51
N MET A 207 -3.78 -11.39 8.34
CA MET A 207 -2.34 -11.66 8.20
C MET A 207 -1.51 -10.76 9.12
N VAL A 208 -1.82 -9.47 9.17
CA VAL A 208 -1.15 -8.51 10.05
C VAL A 208 -1.33 -8.88 11.53
N ASN A 209 -2.52 -9.32 11.93
CA ASN A 209 -2.80 -9.70 13.32
C ASN A 209 -2.06 -10.98 13.73
N VAL A 210 -1.99 -11.98 12.84
CA VAL A 210 -1.21 -13.21 13.09
C VAL A 210 0.26 -12.88 13.27
N LEU A 211 0.85 -12.09 12.35
CA LEU A 211 2.26 -11.69 12.44
C LEU A 211 2.55 -10.88 13.70
N LYS A 212 1.66 -9.94 14.07
CA LYS A 212 1.77 -9.21 15.33
C LYS A 212 1.74 -10.13 16.55
N GLY A 213 0.90 -11.16 16.53
CA GLY A 213 0.83 -12.17 17.59
C GLY A 213 2.15 -12.92 17.73
N LEU A 214 2.70 -13.43 16.63
CA LEU A 214 3.98 -14.15 16.62
C LEU A 214 5.12 -13.30 17.18
N VAL A 215 5.27 -12.07 16.68
CA VAL A 215 6.33 -11.14 17.12
C VAL A 215 6.22 -10.79 18.61
N ARG A 216 4.99 -10.74 19.16
CA ARG A 216 4.79 -10.49 20.59
C ARG A 216 5.19 -11.71 21.43
N HIS A 217 4.81 -12.91 20.99
CA HIS A 217 5.12 -14.14 21.71
C HIS A 217 6.60 -14.53 21.70
N GLU A 218 7.38 -14.13 20.68
CA GLU A 218 8.83 -14.34 20.67
C GLU A 218 9.61 -13.34 21.55
N ARG A 219 8.95 -12.28 22.04
CA ARG A 219 9.56 -11.25 22.89
C ARG A 219 9.32 -11.48 24.38
N ASP A 220 8.46 -12.43 24.73
CA ASP A 220 8.20 -12.88 26.11
C ASP A 220 9.01 -14.16 26.40
#